data_AF-A0A1L7CJ71-F1
#
_entry.id   AF-A0A1L7CJ71-F1
#
_cell.length_a   1.000
_cell.length_b   1.000
_cell.length_c   1.000
_cell.angle_alpha   90.00
_cell.angle_beta   90.00
_cell.angle_gamma   90.00
#
_symmetry.space_group_name_H-M   'P 1'
#
loop_
_entity.id
_entity.type
_entity.pdbx_description
1 polymer ?
#
loop_
_entity_poly.entity_id
_entity_poly.type
_entity_poly.pdbx_seq_one_letter_code
_entity_poly.pdbx_strand_id
1 'polypeptide(L)'
;MSYGVTDLARARARRAGTPIQLRREPLTIICQVANIRADAEVHRQIGFSDALTFNELHRVLSICFSLPKEDSPWHFFEHVDARGARIDPRHQISQFLWREGDQVDFSWGLWDFEIVVAEIYPRDSGTPRALCVGGSGSLFRNFDLTAINAELTGQETIAEVLNMVAPPVRRMIERTKLYDFVPLLQALDLNRPVEVSRPTRHTLRSLPREVTPEGQDAFWAMALALSCLGGKELTDSVVETAMEALGWVDDDGRSLTGEKIRALCSSSLSQLERVGAYGPAADSPVDRLDVYRALLHG
;
A
#
# COMPACT_ATOMS: atom_id res chain seq x y z
N MET A 1 7.92 -22.16 5.42
CA MET A 1 6.47 -22.45 5.30
C MET A 1 5.89 -21.31 4.47
N SER A 2 5.33 -21.58 3.30
CA SER A 2 4.70 -20.53 2.49
C SER A 2 3.40 -20.10 3.16
N TYR A 3 3.28 -18.82 3.51
CA TYR A 3 2.00 -18.24 3.89
C TYR A 3 1.13 -18.19 2.64
N GLY A 4 0.02 -18.94 2.66
CA GLY A 4 -0.83 -19.13 1.49
C GLY A 4 -1.52 -17.84 1.05
N VAL A 5 -0.89 -17.10 0.14
CA VAL A 5 -1.47 -15.92 -0.52
C VAL A 5 -2.79 -16.32 -1.18
N THR A 6 -3.89 -15.81 -0.65
CA THR A 6 -5.22 -16.13 -1.18
C THR A 6 -5.57 -15.16 -2.30
N ASP A 7 -5.41 -15.64 -3.54
CA ASP A 7 -5.95 -14.98 -4.73
C ASP A 7 -7.48 -14.87 -4.60
N LEU A 8 -7.95 -13.65 -4.30
CA LEU A 8 -9.37 -13.34 -4.05
C LEU A 8 -10.23 -13.53 -5.30
N ALA A 9 -9.66 -13.33 -6.49
CA ALA A 9 -10.37 -13.54 -7.76
C ALA A 9 -10.55 -15.04 -8.01
N ARG A 10 -9.50 -15.87 -7.85
CA ARG A 10 -9.59 -17.34 -7.96
C ARG A 10 -10.47 -17.96 -6.88
N ALA A 11 -10.42 -17.45 -5.65
CA ALA A 11 -11.29 -17.91 -4.56
C ALA A 11 -12.78 -17.67 -4.89
N ARG A 12 -13.13 -16.47 -5.39
CA ARG A 12 -14.50 -16.13 -5.83
C ARG A 12 -14.87 -16.82 -7.18
N ALA A 13 -13.94 -17.07 -8.11
CA ALA A 13 -14.19 -17.78 -9.38
C ALA A 13 -14.50 -19.28 -9.18
N ARG A 14 -13.79 -19.95 -8.27
CA ARG A 14 -14.12 -21.33 -7.83
C ARG A 14 -15.53 -21.44 -7.26
N ARG A 15 -16.05 -20.37 -6.66
CA ARG A 15 -17.42 -20.28 -6.13
C ARG A 15 -18.47 -19.97 -7.21
N ALA A 16 -18.08 -19.36 -8.33
CA ALA A 16 -18.99 -18.87 -9.38
C ALA A 16 -19.08 -19.76 -10.64
N GLY A 17 -18.16 -20.72 -10.84
CA GLY A 17 -18.21 -21.67 -11.97
C GLY A 17 -17.93 -21.06 -13.35
N THR A 18 -17.31 -19.88 -13.40
CA THR A 18 -17.08 -19.11 -14.64
C THR A 18 -15.97 -19.72 -15.50
N PRO A 19 -16.12 -19.81 -16.84
CA PRO A 19 -15.06 -20.31 -17.73
C PRO A 19 -13.82 -19.40 -17.74
N ILE A 20 -12.64 -20.03 -17.72
CA ILE A 20 -11.34 -19.36 -17.59
C ILE A 20 -10.86 -18.88 -18.98
N GLN A 21 -10.62 -17.58 -19.15
CA GLN A 21 -9.86 -17.07 -20.31
C GLN A 21 -8.35 -17.14 -20.03
N LEU A 22 -7.61 -17.75 -20.95
CA LEU A 22 -6.14 -17.85 -20.88
C LEU A 22 -5.46 -16.58 -21.40
N ARG A 23 -5.68 -15.44 -20.73
CA ARG A 23 -4.76 -14.29 -20.79
C ARG A 23 -3.90 -14.31 -19.53
N ARG A 24 -2.59 -14.06 -19.69
CA ARG A 24 -1.70 -13.85 -18.55
C ARG A 24 -2.08 -12.53 -17.90
N GLU A 25 -2.77 -12.58 -16.77
CA GLU A 25 -2.97 -11.41 -15.92
C GLU A 25 -1.58 -10.92 -15.44
N PRO A 26 -1.31 -9.61 -15.43
CA PRO A 26 -0.07 -9.08 -14.89
C PRO A 26 0.11 -9.50 -13.44
N LEU A 27 1.36 -9.66 -13.00
CA LEU A 27 1.70 -9.97 -11.62
C LEU A 27 2.29 -8.73 -10.95
N THR A 28 2.20 -8.67 -9.63
CA THR A 28 2.97 -7.71 -8.83
C THR A 28 4.25 -8.40 -8.38
N ILE A 29 5.39 -7.85 -8.76
CA ILE A 29 6.72 -8.28 -8.33
C ILE A 29 7.14 -7.39 -7.16
N ILE A 30 7.57 -7.98 -6.06
CA ILE A 30 8.27 -7.27 -4.99
C ILE A 30 9.77 -7.50 -5.18
N CYS A 31 10.52 -6.42 -5.41
CA CYS A 31 11.97 -6.46 -5.47
C CYS A 31 12.61 -5.80 -4.26
N GLN A 32 13.70 -6.39 -3.77
CA GLN A 32 14.71 -5.67 -3.01
C GLN A 32 15.66 -5.00 -3.99
N VAL A 33 15.89 -3.70 -3.83
CA VAL A 33 16.86 -2.93 -4.61
C VAL A 33 17.89 -2.34 -3.66
N ALA A 34 19.18 -2.58 -3.91
CA ALA A 34 20.26 -2.16 -3.03
C ALA A 34 21.38 -1.41 -3.78
N ASN A 35 21.86 -0.31 -3.19
CA ASN A 35 23.14 0.31 -3.50
C ASN A 35 24.06 0.10 -2.29
N ILE A 36 25.05 -0.78 -2.45
CA ILE A 36 26.05 -1.10 -1.43
C ILE A 36 27.33 -0.32 -1.75
N ARG A 37 27.83 0.45 -0.79
CA ARG A 37 29.12 1.16 -0.83
C ARG A 37 29.97 0.74 0.36
N ALA A 38 31.26 1.05 0.32
CA ALA A 38 32.20 0.72 1.40
C ALA A 38 31.87 1.39 2.75
N ASP A 39 31.14 2.50 2.72
CA ASP A 39 30.82 3.36 3.86
C ASP A 39 29.31 3.46 4.18
N ALA A 40 28.44 3.01 3.27
CA ALA A 40 26.99 3.13 3.41
C ALA A 40 26.23 2.09 2.57
N GLU A 41 25.08 1.65 3.07
CA GLU A 41 24.10 0.87 2.31
C GLU A 41 22.80 1.68 2.17
N VAL A 42 22.18 1.63 1.00
CA VAL A 42 20.84 2.17 0.76
C VAL A 42 20.00 1.10 0.09
N HIS A 43 18.92 0.65 0.73
CA HIS A 43 18.01 -0.34 0.15
C HIS A 43 16.55 0.13 0.12
N ARG A 44 15.79 -0.39 -0.83
CA ARG A 44 14.35 -0.17 -1.00
C ARG A 44 13.68 -1.51 -1.27
N GLN A 45 12.51 -1.72 -0.68
CA GLN A 45 11.57 -2.76 -1.09
C GLN A 45 10.51 -2.09 -1.95
N ILE A 46 10.38 -2.52 -3.20
CA ILE A 46 9.53 -1.86 -4.20
C ILE A 46 8.64 -2.92 -4.86
N GLY A 47 7.33 -2.70 -4.78
CA GLY A 47 6.34 -3.50 -5.52
C GLY A 47 5.97 -2.82 -6.83
N PHE A 48 5.97 -3.55 -7.95
CA PHE A 48 5.53 -3.03 -9.25
C PHE A 48 4.91 -4.09 -10.16
N SER A 49 4.15 -3.64 -11.16
CA SER A 49 3.59 -4.51 -12.19
C SER A 49 4.67 -5.08 -13.12
N ASP A 50 4.65 -6.39 -13.36
CA ASP A 50 5.55 -7.07 -14.29
C ASP A 50 5.31 -6.74 -15.78
N ALA A 51 4.20 -6.05 -16.06
CA ALA A 51 3.87 -5.52 -17.37
C ALA A 51 4.51 -4.15 -17.66
N LEU A 52 5.15 -3.52 -16.67
CA LEU A 52 5.97 -2.33 -16.88
C LEU A 52 7.13 -2.63 -17.85
N THR A 53 7.55 -1.60 -18.57
CA THR A 53 8.82 -1.58 -19.29
C THR A 53 9.99 -1.19 -18.38
N PHE A 54 11.22 -1.53 -18.75
CA PHE A 54 12.42 -1.06 -18.04
C PHE A 54 12.56 0.47 -18.03
N ASN A 55 12.05 1.18 -19.04
CA ASN A 55 11.94 2.64 -19.06
C ASN A 55 11.00 3.17 -17.97
N GLU A 56 9.88 2.49 -17.71
CA GLU A 56 8.98 2.82 -16.61
C GLU A 56 9.59 2.43 -15.25
N LEU A 57 10.30 1.29 -15.18
CA LEU A 57 11.04 0.89 -13.98
C LEU A 57 12.10 1.93 -13.59
N HIS A 58 12.85 2.47 -14.54
CA HIS A 58 13.80 3.56 -14.29
C HIS A 58 13.09 4.75 -13.62
N ARG A 59 11.91 5.16 -14.10
CA ARG A 59 11.14 6.23 -13.45
C ARG A 59 10.76 5.88 -12.00
N VAL A 60 10.36 4.64 -11.72
CA VAL A 60 10.06 4.17 -10.36
C VAL A 60 11.29 4.23 -9.46
N LEU A 61 12.43 3.68 -9.91
CA LEU A 61 13.69 3.69 -9.18
C LEU A 61 14.18 5.13 -8.89
N SER A 62 14.08 6.01 -9.89
CA SER A 62 14.46 7.42 -9.75
C SER A 62 13.65 8.15 -8.68
N ILE A 63 12.37 7.81 -8.50
CA ILE A 63 11.54 8.34 -7.41
C ILE A 63 11.95 7.69 -6.07
N CYS A 64 12.00 6.35 -6.00
CA CYS A 64 12.31 5.60 -4.77
C CYS A 64 13.69 5.93 -4.16
N PHE A 65 14.69 6.22 -4.99
CA PHE A 65 16.04 6.62 -4.56
C PHE A 65 16.27 8.14 -4.56
N SER A 66 15.26 8.93 -4.93
CA SER A 66 15.36 10.39 -5.08
C SER A 66 16.53 10.82 -5.97
N LEU A 67 16.71 10.13 -7.10
CA LEU A 67 17.77 10.41 -8.06
C LEU A 67 17.56 11.82 -8.66
N PRO A 68 18.61 12.67 -8.73
CA PRO A 68 18.53 13.99 -9.35
C PRO A 68 17.92 13.96 -10.75
N LYS A 69 17.12 14.99 -11.08
CA LYS A 69 16.52 15.20 -12.41
C LYS A 69 17.57 15.83 -13.34
N GLU A 70 18.61 15.04 -13.64
CA GLU A 70 19.78 15.37 -14.46
C GLU A 70 19.89 14.38 -15.62
N ASP A 71 20.52 14.77 -16.74
CA ASP A 71 20.75 13.93 -17.93
C ASP A 71 21.87 12.89 -17.71
N SER A 72 21.89 12.24 -16.55
CA SER A 72 22.82 11.16 -16.21
C SER A 72 22.52 9.91 -17.05
N PRO A 73 23.52 9.26 -17.67
CA PRO A 73 23.31 8.05 -18.45
C PRO A 73 22.84 6.92 -17.53
N TRP A 74 21.79 6.20 -17.94
CA TRP A 74 21.20 5.12 -17.13
C TRP A 74 20.93 3.87 -17.98
N HIS A 75 21.29 2.70 -17.48
CA HIS A 75 21.24 1.43 -18.20
C HIS A 75 20.81 0.29 -17.26
N PHE A 76 20.16 -0.73 -17.80
CA PHE A 76 19.94 -2.01 -17.13
C PHE A 76 20.77 -3.11 -17.81
N PHE A 77 21.19 -4.10 -17.04
CA PHE A 77 21.96 -5.24 -17.51
C PHE A 77 21.43 -6.55 -16.92
N GLU A 78 21.59 -7.63 -17.66
CA GLU A 78 21.42 -8.98 -17.11
C GLU A 78 22.47 -9.23 -16.02
N HIS A 79 22.06 -9.81 -14.89
CA HIS A 79 22.98 -10.07 -13.78
C HIS A 79 23.82 -11.34 -14.04
N VAL A 80 25.14 -11.16 -14.21
CA VAL A 80 26.17 -12.22 -14.30
C VAL A 80 27.49 -11.67 -13.77
N ASP A 81 28.43 -12.55 -13.39
CA ASP A 81 29.70 -12.25 -12.70
C ASP A 81 30.52 -11.04 -13.19
N ALA A 82 30.40 -10.66 -14.47
CA ALA A 82 31.16 -9.56 -15.09
C ALA A 82 30.28 -8.39 -15.61
N ARG A 83 29.00 -8.33 -15.22
CA ARG A 83 27.89 -7.55 -15.81
C ARG A 83 27.50 -8.06 -17.21
N GLY A 84 26.22 -8.35 -17.40
CA GLY A 84 25.71 -9.03 -18.59
C GLY A 84 25.40 -8.10 -19.76
N ALA A 85 24.62 -8.63 -20.71
CA ALA A 85 24.13 -7.86 -21.84
C ALA A 85 23.26 -6.69 -21.35
N ARG A 86 23.39 -5.54 -22.02
CA ARG A 86 22.53 -4.38 -21.76
C ARG A 86 21.11 -4.66 -22.24
N ILE A 87 20.14 -4.48 -21.36
CA ILE A 87 18.72 -4.67 -21.63
C ILE A 87 18.17 -3.46 -22.40
N ASP A 88 17.35 -3.70 -23.44
CA ASP A 88 16.62 -2.64 -24.13
C ASP A 88 15.53 -2.08 -23.18
N PRO A 89 15.52 -0.77 -22.89
CA PRO A 89 14.57 -0.20 -21.93
C PRO A 89 13.10 -0.34 -22.36
N ARG A 90 12.81 -0.71 -23.61
CA ARG A 90 11.45 -0.96 -24.13
C ARG A 90 10.96 -2.38 -23.83
N HIS A 91 11.82 -3.30 -23.40
CA HIS A 91 11.40 -4.64 -22.98
C HIS A 91 10.58 -4.58 -21.69
N GLN A 92 9.68 -5.55 -21.53
CA GLN A 92 8.87 -5.69 -20.31
C GLN A 92 9.66 -6.43 -19.23
N ILE A 93 9.43 -6.04 -17.97
CA ILE A 93 10.06 -6.63 -16.79
C ILE A 93 9.85 -8.15 -16.75
N SER A 94 8.63 -8.62 -17.04
CA SER A 94 8.25 -10.04 -17.08
C SER A 94 9.04 -10.94 -18.06
N GLN A 95 9.92 -10.37 -18.89
CA GLN A 95 10.86 -11.12 -19.74
C GLN A 95 12.15 -11.50 -19.00
N PHE A 96 12.48 -10.82 -17.89
CA PHE A 96 13.74 -10.95 -17.15
C PHE A 96 13.52 -11.26 -15.66
N LEU A 97 12.53 -10.61 -15.04
CA LEU A 97 12.15 -10.80 -13.64
C LEU A 97 10.77 -11.46 -13.59
N TRP A 98 10.73 -12.77 -13.35
CA TRP A 98 9.51 -13.58 -13.39
C TRP A 98 9.48 -14.73 -12.36
N ARG A 99 10.55 -14.89 -11.58
CA ARG A 99 10.70 -15.81 -10.45
C ARG A 99 11.40 -15.11 -9.28
N GLU A 100 11.15 -15.62 -8.08
CA GLU A 100 11.92 -15.29 -6.88
C GLU A 100 13.40 -15.63 -7.10
N GLY A 101 14.29 -14.70 -6.74
CA GLY A 101 15.73 -14.81 -6.98
C GLY A 101 16.20 -14.42 -8.39
N ASP A 102 15.32 -14.04 -9.32
CA ASP A 102 15.77 -13.40 -10.57
C ASP A 102 16.41 -12.03 -10.27
N GLN A 103 17.46 -11.67 -11.02
CA GLN A 103 18.27 -10.48 -10.77
C GLN A 103 18.58 -9.70 -12.05
N VAL A 104 18.65 -8.37 -11.92
CA VAL A 104 19.18 -7.44 -12.94
C VAL A 104 19.97 -6.33 -12.27
N ASP A 105 21.01 -5.84 -12.95
CA ASP A 105 21.77 -4.68 -12.50
C ASP A 105 21.19 -3.41 -13.11
N PHE A 106 21.14 -2.32 -12.34
CA PHE A 106 20.79 -0.99 -12.81
C PHE A 106 21.93 -0.02 -12.52
N SER A 107 22.38 0.72 -13.53
CA SER A 107 23.36 1.80 -13.36
C SER A 107 22.74 3.16 -13.66
N TRP A 108 22.97 4.16 -12.82
CA TRP A 108 22.63 5.57 -13.05
C TRP A 108 23.87 6.44 -12.80
N GLY A 109 24.44 7.03 -13.86
CA GLY A 109 25.71 7.74 -13.78
C GLY A 109 26.86 6.83 -13.31
N LEU A 110 27.37 7.07 -12.11
CA LEU A 110 28.40 6.27 -11.44
C LEU A 110 27.85 5.36 -10.32
N TRP A 111 26.52 5.26 -10.20
CA TRP A 111 25.85 4.54 -9.13
C TRP A 111 25.27 3.23 -9.68
N ASP A 112 25.74 2.11 -9.14
CA ASP A 112 25.21 0.79 -9.46
C ASP A 112 24.25 0.29 -8.37
N PHE A 113 23.20 -0.40 -8.79
CA PHE A 113 22.13 -0.94 -7.95
C PHE A 113 21.86 -2.39 -8.36
N GLU A 114 21.81 -3.29 -7.39
CA GLU A 114 21.33 -4.67 -7.59
C GLU A 114 19.82 -4.69 -7.39
N ILE A 115 19.07 -5.32 -8.31
CA ILE A 115 17.61 -5.52 -8.21
C ILE A 115 17.36 -7.02 -8.15
N VAL A 116 16.84 -7.49 -7.02
CA VAL A 116 16.55 -8.90 -6.73
C VAL A 116 15.06 -9.08 -6.54
N VAL A 117 14.43 -10.02 -7.25
CA VAL A 117 13.03 -10.40 -6.96
C VAL A 117 12.97 -11.15 -5.64
N ALA A 118 12.27 -10.57 -4.67
CA ALA A 118 12.01 -11.20 -3.39
C ALA A 118 10.78 -12.12 -3.46
N GLU A 119 9.66 -11.62 -3.98
CA GLU A 119 8.35 -12.29 -3.95
C GLU A 119 7.49 -11.90 -5.17
N ILE A 120 6.56 -12.77 -5.59
CA ILE A 120 5.65 -12.51 -6.70
C ILE A 120 4.20 -12.83 -6.32
N TYR A 121 3.30 -11.87 -6.57
CA TYR A 121 1.90 -11.91 -6.16
C TYR A 121 0.94 -11.83 -7.37
N PRO A 122 -0.19 -12.57 -7.34
CA PRO A 122 -1.34 -12.27 -8.19
C PRO A 122 -1.79 -10.83 -7.97
N ARG A 123 -2.27 -10.19 -9.04
CA ARG A 123 -2.64 -8.77 -9.05
C ARG A 123 -4.11 -8.61 -9.43
N ASP A 124 -4.76 -7.62 -8.84
CA ASP A 124 -6.10 -7.18 -9.25
C ASP A 124 -6.09 -5.76 -9.84
N SER A 125 -7.26 -5.27 -10.25
CA SER A 125 -7.44 -3.93 -10.80
C SER A 125 -7.23 -2.80 -9.77
N GLY A 126 -7.35 -3.09 -8.47
CA GLY A 126 -7.16 -2.11 -7.39
C GLY A 126 -5.71 -1.92 -7.00
N THR A 127 -4.84 -2.89 -7.31
CA THR A 127 -3.42 -2.82 -6.95
C THR A 127 -2.71 -1.63 -7.65
N PRO A 128 -1.91 -0.79 -6.95
CA PRO A 128 -1.12 0.29 -7.56
C PRO A 128 -0.11 -0.18 -8.62
N ARG A 129 0.23 0.64 -9.62
CA ARG A 129 1.19 0.25 -10.69
C ARG A 129 2.61 0.05 -10.16
N ALA A 130 3.03 0.90 -9.23
CA ALA A 130 4.27 0.81 -8.48
C ALA A 130 4.06 1.42 -7.09
N LEU A 131 4.75 0.91 -6.08
CA LEU A 131 4.70 1.37 -4.70
C LEU A 131 6.03 1.06 -4.00
N CYS A 132 6.56 2.01 -3.22
CA CYS A 132 7.62 1.71 -2.27
C CYS A 132 6.97 1.11 -1.02
N VAL A 133 7.39 -0.09 -0.63
CA VAL A 133 6.87 -0.82 0.54
C VAL A 133 7.67 -0.45 1.80
N GLY A 134 8.98 -0.22 1.64
CA GLY A 134 9.87 0.15 2.73
C GLY A 134 11.29 0.41 2.24
N GLY A 135 12.20 0.72 3.17
CA GLY A 135 13.60 0.97 2.87
C GLY A 135 14.35 1.65 4.01
N SER A 136 15.66 1.79 3.84
CA SER A 136 16.50 2.58 4.74
C SER A 136 17.73 3.15 4.01
N GLY A 137 18.42 4.07 4.67
CA GLY A 137 19.57 4.78 4.11
C GLY A 137 19.19 5.92 3.15
N SER A 138 20.10 6.89 3.06
CA SER A 138 19.98 8.12 2.26
C SER A 138 21.05 8.11 1.17
N LEU A 139 20.64 8.34 -0.07
CA LEU A 139 21.57 8.49 -1.20
C LEU A 139 21.84 9.98 -1.48
N PHE A 140 20.77 10.71 -1.83
CA PHE A 140 20.79 12.17 -2.06
C PHE A 140 19.84 12.94 -1.12
N ARG A 141 18.79 12.28 -0.63
CA ARG A 141 17.79 12.80 0.30
C ARG A 141 17.50 11.75 1.36
N ASN A 142 16.94 12.21 2.48
CA ASN A 142 16.40 11.31 3.50
C ASN A 142 15.26 10.48 2.94
N PHE A 143 15.15 9.24 3.39
CA PHE A 143 14.06 8.35 3.00
C PHE A 143 12.73 8.84 3.60
N ASP A 144 11.80 9.20 2.73
CA ASP A 144 10.44 9.63 3.07
C ASP A 144 9.46 8.78 2.24
N LEU A 145 8.91 7.75 2.88
CA LEU A 145 8.02 6.77 2.25
C LEU A 145 6.76 7.45 1.70
N THR A 146 6.16 8.34 2.50
CA THR A 146 4.94 9.10 2.16
C THR A 146 5.14 9.94 0.91
N ALA A 147 6.25 10.71 0.84
CA ALA A 147 6.54 11.55 -0.31
C ALA A 147 6.84 10.72 -1.57
N ILE A 148 7.59 9.63 -1.44
CA ILE A 148 7.88 8.68 -2.52
C ILE A 148 6.58 8.09 -3.08
N ASN A 149 5.71 7.57 -2.22
CA ASN A 149 4.45 6.94 -2.63
C ASN A 149 3.45 7.94 -3.21
N ALA A 150 3.45 9.20 -2.74
CA ALA A 150 2.66 10.27 -3.35
C ALA A 150 3.15 10.62 -4.78
N GLU A 151 4.47 10.67 -5.04
CA GLU A 151 5.00 10.91 -6.40
C GLU A 151 4.80 9.69 -7.32
N LEU A 152 4.90 8.46 -6.80
CA LEU A 152 4.61 7.22 -7.55
C LEU A 152 3.12 7.09 -7.94
N THR A 153 2.21 7.42 -7.02
CA THR A 153 0.76 7.32 -7.23
C THR A 153 0.25 8.39 -8.19
N GLY A 154 0.78 9.61 -8.07
CA GLY A 154 0.43 10.76 -8.92
C GLY A 154 -0.84 11.48 -8.47
N GLN A 155 -0.88 12.80 -8.71
CA GLN A 155 -1.94 13.69 -8.19
C GLN A 155 -3.32 13.42 -8.78
N GLU A 156 -3.39 12.96 -10.05
CA GLU A 156 -4.64 12.58 -10.72
C GLU A 156 -5.28 11.36 -10.03
N THR A 157 -4.54 10.25 -9.90
CA THR A 157 -4.95 9.06 -9.16
C THR A 157 -5.35 9.37 -7.71
N ILE A 158 -4.58 10.23 -7.02
CA ILE A 158 -4.90 10.67 -5.65
C ILE A 158 -6.26 11.38 -5.63
N ALA A 159 -6.52 12.30 -6.56
CA ALA A 159 -7.79 13.01 -6.63
C ALA A 159 -8.97 12.08 -6.97
N GLU A 160 -8.79 11.15 -7.92
CA GLU A 160 -9.78 10.14 -8.28
C GLU A 160 -10.16 9.25 -7.09
N VAL A 161 -9.16 8.69 -6.40
CA VAL A 161 -9.38 7.85 -5.21
C VAL A 161 -10.08 8.64 -4.10
N LEU A 162 -9.59 9.84 -3.77
CA LEU A 162 -10.19 10.67 -2.72
C LEU A 162 -11.60 11.17 -3.05
N ASN A 163 -12.02 11.21 -4.32
CA ASN A 163 -13.39 11.54 -4.71
C ASN A 163 -14.39 10.39 -4.44
N MET A 164 -13.93 9.13 -4.33
CA MET A 164 -14.77 7.98 -3.98
C MET A 164 -14.90 7.74 -2.45
N VAL A 165 -14.13 8.49 -1.67
CA VAL A 165 -13.92 8.25 -0.24
C VAL A 165 -14.88 9.09 0.61
N ALA A 166 -15.35 8.51 1.71
CA ALA A 166 -16.20 9.16 2.69
C ALA A 166 -15.63 10.55 3.08
N PRO A 167 -16.40 11.64 2.99
CA PRO A 167 -15.88 13.00 3.17
C PRO A 167 -15.07 13.25 4.47
N PRO A 168 -15.37 12.63 5.63
CA PRO A 168 -14.51 12.74 6.81
C PRO A 168 -13.11 12.14 6.61
N VAL A 169 -13.02 10.94 6.01
CA VAL A 169 -11.76 10.24 5.74
C VAL A 169 -10.92 11.03 4.75
N ARG A 170 -11.54 11.54 3.68
CA ARG A 170 -10.90 12.45 2.72
C ARG A 170 -10.27 13.65 3.43
N ARG A 171 -11.05 14.37 4.25
CA ARG A 171 -10.55 15.55 4.99
C ARG A 171 -9.42 15.18 5.96
N MET A 172 -9.46 13.99 6.56
CA MET A 172 -8.40 13.50 7.43
C MET A 172 -7.09 13.32 6.66
N ILE A 173 -7.11 12.63 5.51
CA ILE A 173 -5.93 12.44 4.63
C ILE A 173 -5.42 13.80 4.11
N GLU A 174 -6.33 14.69 3.71
CA GLU A 174 -5.98 16.05 3.24
C GLU A 174 -5.35 16.91 4.36
N ARG A 175 -5.69 16.67 5.64
CA ARG A 175 -5.08 17.33 6.81
C ARG A 175 -3.71 16.77 7.14
N THR A 176 -3.57 15.44 7.24
CA THR A 176 -2.31 14.77 7.66
C THR A 176 -1.25 14.71 6.57
N LYS A 177 -1.65 14.79 5.29
CA LYS A 177 -0.80 14.48 4.12
C LYS A 177 -0.30 13.03 4.07
N LEU A 178 -0.89 12.12 4.86
CA LEU A 178 -0.60 10.68 4.82
C LEU A 178 -1.23 10.04 3.57
N TYR A 179 -0.66 10.33 2.41
CA TYR A 179 -1.11 9.80 1.13
C TYR A 179 -0.82 8.30 0.95
N ASP A 180 -0.09 7.64 1.87
CA ASP A 180 0.04 6.17 1.92
C ASP A 180 -1.30 5.44 2.10
N PHE A 181 -2.33 6.13 2.62
CA PHE A 181 -3.70 5.60 2.62
C PHE A 181 -4.32 5.52 1.22
N VAL A 182 -3.83 6.26 0.22
CA VAL A 182 -4.37 6.22 -1.16
C VAL A 182 -4.12 4.86 -1.83
N PRO A 183 -2.90 4.29 -1.82
CA PRO A 183 -2.65 2.89 -2.21
C PRO A 183 -3.58 1.87 -1.55
N LEU A 184 -3.83 2.00 -0.25
CA LEU A 184 -4.77 1.15 0.49
C LEU A 184 -6.20 1.30 -0.02
N LEU A 185 -6.69 2.53 -0.18
CA LEU A 185 -8.03 2.83 -0.69
C LEU A 185 -8.22 2.38 -2.15
N GLN A 186 -7.16 2.43 -2.95
CA GLN A 186 -7.14 1.87 -4.31
C GLN A 186 -7.27 0.34 -4.28
N ALA A 187 -6.47 -0.34 -3.43
CA ALA A 187 -6.52 -1.79 -3.25
C ALA A 187 -7.84 -2.29 -2.64
N LEU A 188 -8.52 -1.47 -1.83
CA LEU A 188 -9.87 -1.77 -1.36
C LEU A 188 -10.88 -1.80 -2.49
N ASP A 189 -10.69 -1.07 -3.60
CA ASP A 189 -11.63 -0.96 -4.73
C ASP A 189 -13.04 -0.57 -4.25
N LEU A 190 -13.20 0.70 -3.84
CA LEU A 190 -14.43 1.18 -3.21
C LEU A 190 -15.66 1.08 -4.14
N ASN A 191 -15.49 1.28 -5.45
CA ASN A 191 -16.56 1.13 -6.45
C ASN A 191 -17.12 -0.29 -6.55
N ARG A 192 -16.44 -1.29 -5.98
CA ARG A 192 -16.86 -2.68 -6.03
C ARG A 192 -18.20 -2.89 -5.33
N PRO A 193 -19.17 -3.58 -5.96
CA PRO A 193 -20.39 -4.00 -5.26
C PRO A 193 -20.07 -4.87 -4.04
N VAL A 194 -20.59 -4.45 -2.88
CA VAL A 194 -20.36 -5.09 -1.57
C VAL A 194 -21.56 -5.91 -1.12
N GLU A 195 -21.35 -7.11 -0.56
CA GLU A 195 -22.43 -8.02 -0.11
C GLU A 195 -22.84 -7.77 1.36
N VAL A 196 -23.01 -6.50 1.74
CA VAL A 196 -23.33 -6.09 3.12
C VAL A 196 -24.84 -6.08 3.38
N SER A 197 -25.26 -6.69 4.49
CA SER A 197 -26.67 -6.80 4.93
C SER A 197 -27.33 -5.43 5.16
N ARG A 198 -28.66 -5.34 5.04
CA ARG A 198 -29.41 -4.08 5.31
C ARG A 198 -29.22 -3.57 6.75
N PRO A 199 -29.31 -4.40 7.81
CA PRO A 199 -28.97 -3.96 9.17
C PRO A 199 -27.55 -3.43 9.30
N THR A 200 -26.55 -4.15 8.75
CA THR A 200 -25.15 -3.70 8.79
C THR A 200 -24.96 -2.35 8.10
N ARG A 201 -25.54 -2.14 6.90
CA ARG A 201 -25.48 -0.84 6.22
C ARG A 201 -26.11 0.29 7.03
N HIS A 202 -27.20 0.02 7.76
CA HIS A 202 -27.79 1.02 8.65
C HIS A 202 -26.86 1.36 9.82
N THR A 203 -26.19 0.36 10.41
CA THR A 203 -25.16 0.56 11.43
C THR A 203 -23.99 1.38 10.89
N LEU A 204 -23.42 1.06 9.72
CA LEU A 204 -22.26 1.79 9.16
C LEU A 204 -22.59 3.25 8.86
N ARG A 205 -23.78 3.54 8.31
CA ARG A 205 -24.25 4.92 8.06
C ARG A 205 -24.46 5.76 9.32
N SER A 206 -24.36 5.16 10.50
CA SER A 206 -24.49 5.83 11.79
C SER A 206 -23.16 6.10 12.49
N LEU A 207 -22.02 5.82 11.83
CA LEU A 207 -20.68 6.03 12.35
C LEU A 207 -20.03 7.31 11.77
N PRO A 208 -19.14 7.99 12.52
CA PRO A 208 -18.81 7.77 13.92
C PRO A 208 -19.97 8.07 14.88
N ARG A 209 -19.94 7.44 16.06
CA ARG A 209 -20.78 7.73 17.22
C ARG A 209 -20.23 8.85 18.09
N GLU A 210 -18.93 9.10 17.95
CA GLU A 210 -18.18 10.10 18.70
C GLU A 210 -18.57 11.52 18.26
N VAL A 211 -18.75 12.40 19.23
CA VAL A 211 -19.18 13.80 19.02
C VAL A 211 -18.05 14.81 19.17
N THR A 212 -16.89 14.39 19.67
CA THR A 212 -15.68 15.22 19.76
C THR A 212 -14.86 15.11 18.47
N PRO A 213 -14.17 16.18 18.02
CA PRO A 213 -13.31 16.11 16.83
C PRO A 213 -12.23 15.03 16.96
N GLU A 214 -11.62 14.91 18.13
CA GLU A 214 -10.62 13.89 18.47
C GLU A 214 -11.17 12.46 18.34
N GLY A 215 -12.35 12.18 18.90
CA GLY A 215 -12.97 10.85 18.81
C GLY A 215 -13.41 10.48 17.39
N GLN A 216 -13.81 11.47 16.59
CA GLN A 216 -14.13 11.26 15.16
C GLN A 216 -12.88 10.98 14.34
N ASP A 217 -11.82 11.75 14.54
CA ASP A 217 -10.51 11.52 13.92
C ASP A 217 -9.95 10.14 14.32
N ALA A 218 -10.00 9.80 15.62
CA ALA A 218 -9.62 8.48 16.14
C ALA A 218 -10.40 7.33 15.48
N PHE A 219 -11.72 7.49 15.28
CA PHE A 219 -12.52 6.49 14.58
C PHE A 219 -12.09 6.31 13.13
N TRP A 220 -11.90 7.39 12.37
CA TRP A 220 -11.56 7.28 10.94
C TRP A 220 -10.14 6.80 10.71
N ALA A 221 -9.19 7.20 11.56
CA ALA A 221 -7.84 6.64 11.59
C ALA A 221 -7.87 5.13 11.89
N MET A 222 -8.66 4.71 12.88
CA MET A 222 -8.84 3.30 13.24
C MET A 222 -9.55 2.49 12.13
N ALA A 223 -10.52 3.09 11.43
CA ALA A 223 -11.21 2.44 10.31
C ALA A 223 -10.27 2.17 9.13
N LEU A 224 -9.36 3.11 8.82
CA LEU A 224 -8.29 2.89 7.84
C LEU A 224 -7.29 1.83 8.32
N ALA A 225 -6.79 1.94 9.55
CA ALA A 225 -5.82 0.98 10.12
C ALA A 225 -6.38 -0.46 10.16
N LEU A 226 -7.65 -0.64 10.51
CA LEU A 226 -8.31 -1.95 10.50
C LEU A 226 -8.60 -2.48 9.10
N SER A 227 -8.76 -1.60 8.09
CA SER A 227 -8.96 -2.00 6.70
C SER A 227 -7.71 -2.60 6.04
N CYS A 228 -6.52 -2.37 6.63
CA CYS A 228 -5.29 -3.10 6.30
C CYS A 228 -5.35 -4.60 6.66
N LEU A 229 -6.34 -5.03 7.45
CA LEU A 229 -6.52 -6.40 7.96
C LEU A 229 -5.29 -6.98 8.71
N GLY A 230 -4.45 -6.09 9.25
CA GLY A 230 -3.25 -6.45 10.00
C GLY A 230 -3.51 -7.03 11.39
N GLY A 231 -2.42 -7.43 12.05
CA GLY A 231 -2.39 -7.70 13.48
C GLY A 231 -2.61 -6.44 14.33
N LYS A 232 -2.68 -6.62 15.65
CA LYS A 232 -2.90 -5.50 16.59
C LYS A 232 -1.75 -4.49 16.52
N GLU A 233 -0.52 -4.98 16.40
CA GLU A 233 0.72 -4.20 16.36
C GLU A 233 0.75 -3.27 15.15
N LEU A 234 0.41 -3.79 13.96
CA LEU A 234 0.30 -2.98 12.75
C LEU A 234 -0.87 -1.99 12.83
N THR A 235 -2.02 -2.41 13.37
CA THR A 235 -3.18 -1.53 13.54
C THR A 235 -2.86 -0.36 14.48
N ASP A 236 -2.19 -0.64 15.61
CA ASP A 236 -1.79 0.37 16.58
C ASP A 236 -0.73 1.31 15.95
N SER A 237 0.32 0.79 15.32
CA SER A 237 1.33 1.63 14.65
C SER A 237 0.72 2.58 13.60
N VAL A 238 -0.18 2.08 12.73
CA VAL A 238 -0.82 2.92 11.70
C VAL A 238 -1.70 4.01 12.32
N VAL A 239 -2.46 3.69 13.38
CA VAL A 239 -3.36 4.67 14.00
C VAL A 239 -2.63 5.68 14.87
N GLU A 240 -1.55 5.28 15.55
CA GLU A 240 -0.70 6.17 16.33
C GLU A 240 -0.04 7.23 15.43
N THR A 241 0.58 6.81 14.31
CA THR A 241 1.13 7.72 13.30
C THR A 241 0.07 8.65 12.70
N ALA A 242 -1.15 8.15 12.45
CA ALA A 242 -2.23 8.98 11.93
C ALA A 242 -2.70 10.04 12.93
N MET A 243 -2.81 9.70 14.21
CA MET A 243 -3.23 10.64 15.27
C MET A 243 -2.15 11.67 15.58
N GLU A 244 -0.87 11.26 15.58
CA GLU A 244 0.28 12.17 15.70
C GLU A 244 0.33 13.17 14.54
N ALA A 245 0.13 12.71 13.30
CA ALA A 245 0.07 13.59 12.12
C ALA A 245 -1.15 14.54 12.10
N LEU A 246 -2.20 14.24 12.86
CA LEU A 246 -3.33 15.14 13.10
C LEU A 246 -3.07 16.17 14.21
N GLY A 247 -1.98 16.00 14.98
CA GLY A 247 -1.64 16.82 16.13
C GLY A 247 -2.33 16.42 17.43
N TRP A 248 -2.92 15.21 17.50
CA TRP A 248 -3.54 14.70 18.72
C TRP A 248 -2.49 14.07 19.63
N VAL A 249 -2.34 14.63 20.83
CA VAL A 249 -1.40 14.21 21.87
C VAL A 249 -2.12 14.05 23.20
N ASP A 250 -1.54 13.24 24.07
CA ASP A 250 -1.94 13.02 25.46
C ASP A 250 -1.79 14.30 26.31
N ASP A 251 -2.39 14.36 27.50
CA ASP A 251 -2.33 15.53 28.39
C ASP A 251 -0.88 15.93 28.78
N ASP A 252 0.04 14.95 28.81
CA ASP A 252 1.47 15.14 29.05
C ASP A 252 2.26 15.63 27.81
N GLY A 253 1.59 15.88 26.69
CA GLY A 253 2.20 16.26 25.40
C GLY A 253 2.88 15.09 24.66
N ARG A 254 2.61 13.84 25.03
CA ARG A 254 3.15 12.63 24.42
C ARG A 254 2.21 12.07 23.35
N SER A 255 2.73 11.38 22.34
CA SER A 255 1.90 10.73 21.31
C SER A 255 0.92 9.73 21.94
N LEU A 256 -0.34 9.74 21.48
CA LEU A 256 -1.38 8.84 21.98
C LEU A 256 -1.05 7.37 21.65
N THR A 257 -1.33 6.44 22.56
CA THR A 257 -1.19 5.00 22.30
C THR A 257 -2.44 4.41 21.66
N GLY A 258 -2.30 3.30 20.93
CA GLY A 258 -3.40 2.57 20.29
C GLY A 258 -4.50 2.14 21.28
N GLU A 259 -4.18 1.93 22.56
CA GLU A 259 -5.16 1.70 23.62
C GLU A 259 -5.99 2.96 23.92
N LYS A 260 -5.34 4.13 24.11
CA LYS A 260 -6.03 5.41 24.31
C LYS A 260 -6.88 5.78 23.10
N ILE A 261 -6.37 5.57 21.88
CA ILE A 261 -7.09 5.83 20.63
C ILE A 261 -8.33 4.93 20.50
N ARG A 262 -8.26 3.66 20.91
CA ARG A 262 -9.44 2.76 20.98
C ARG A 262 -10.45 3.21 22.02
N ALA A 263 -10.02 3.79 23.14
CA ALA A 263 -10.93 4.35 24.15
C ALA A 263 -11.71 5.56 23.60
N LEU A 264 -11.02 6.47 22.90
CA LEU A 264 -11.59 7.66 22.26
C LEU A 264 -12.70 7.34 21.24
N CYS A 265 -12.58 6.23 20.50
CA CYS A 265 -13.58 5.76 19.51
C CYS A 265 -14.36 4.49 19.91
N SER A 266 -14.44 4.22 21.21
CA SER A 266 -15.02 2.98 21.76
C SER A 266 -16.48 2.74 21.37
N SER A 267 -17.31 3.80 21.26
CA SER A 267 -18.73 3.67 20.94
C SER A 267 -18.96 3.19 19.50
N SER A 268 -18.13 3.66 18.56
CA SER A 268 -18.10 3.15 17.19
C SER A 268 -17.45 1.77 17.08
N LEU A 269 -16.37 1.50 17.80
CA LEU A 269 -15.74 0.18 17.81
C LEU A 269 -16.69 -0.93 18.27
N SER A 270 -17.52 -0.67 19.29
CA SER A 270 -18.59 -1.60 19.68
C SER A 270 -19.66 -1.80 18.60
N GLN A 271 -19.87 -0.85 17.68
CA GLN A 271 -20.75 -1.09 16.52
C GLN A 271 -20.05 -1.92 15.44
N LEU A 272 -18.75 -1.69 15.19
CA LEU A 272 -17.96 -2.50 14.26
C LEU A 272 -17.84 -3.96 14.72
N GLU A 273 -17.68 -4.19 16.02
CA GLU A 273 -17.68 -5.53 16.62
C GLU A 273 -19.03 -6.25 16.43
N ARG A 274 -20.16 -5.56 16.67
CA ARG A 274 -21.52 -6.11 16.46
C ARG A 274 -21.82 -6.51 15.01
N VAL A 275 -21.07 -6.00 14.04
CA VAL A 275 -21.22 -6.34 12.62
C VAL A 275 -20.04 -7.16 12.08
N GLY A 276 -19.24 -7.77 12.96
CA GLY A 276 -18.15 -8.68 12.60
C GLY A 276 -16.90 -8.01 12.01
N ALA A 277 -16.83 -6.68 11.96
CA ALA A 277 -15.69 -5.98 11.36
C ALA A 277 -14.43 -5.96 12.25
N TYR A 278 -14.61 -6.07 13.57
CA TYR A 278 -13.61 -5.87 14.61
C TYR A 278 -13.86 -6.80 15.81
N GLY A 279 -12.87 -6.93 16.71
CA GLY A 279 -12.98 -7.72 17.94
C GLY A 279 -12.58 -9.20 17.80
N PRO A 280 -12.66 -9.98 18.89
CA PRO A 280 -12.22 -11.39 18.92
C PRO A 280 -13.14 -12.33 18.15
N ALA A 281 -14.38 -11.91 17.86
CA ALA A 281 -15.37 -12.64 17.08
C ALA A 281 -15.58 -12.02 15.69
N ALA A 282 -14.56 -11.35 15.14
CA ALA A 282 -14.63 -10.76 13.81
C ALA A 282 -14.78 -11.84 12.71
N ASP A 283 -15.50 -11.48 11.65
CA ASP A 283 -15.76 -12.34 10.48
C ASP A 283 -14.50 -12.59 9.66
N SER A 284 -14.61 -13.38 8.57
CA SER A 284 -13.48 -13.63 7.69
C SER A 284 -12.92 -12.32 7.09
N PRO A 285 -11.62 -12.25 6.77
CA PRO A 285 -11.03 -11.06 6.14
C PRO A 285 -11.79 -10.60 4.88
N VAL A 286 -12.38 -11.53 4.12
CA VAL A 286 -13.14 -11.23 2.89
C VAL A 286 -14.45 -10.51 3.19
N ASP A 287 -15.15 -10.92 4.26
CA ASP A 287 -16.43 -10.31 4.66
C ASP A 287 -16.19 -8.95 5.32
N ARG A 288 -15.12 -8.86 6.15
CA ARG A 288 -14.64 -7.61 6.75
C ARG A 288 -14.28 -6.56 5.69
N LEU A 289 -13.66 -6.95 4.57
CA LEU A 289 -13.37 -6.03 3.46
C LEU A 289 -14.62 -5.38 2.87
N ASP A 290 -15.72 -6.13 2.71
CA ASP A 290 -16.97 -5.57 2.19
C ASP A 290 -17.61 -4.59 3.20
N VAL A 291 -17.43 -4.83 4.51
CA VAL A 291 -17.79 -3.86 5.56
C VAL A 291 -16.94 -2.59 5.49
N TYR A 292 -15.61 -2.69 5.36
CA TYR A 292 -14.74 -1.52 5.25
C TYR A 292 -14.96 -0.73 3.94
N ARG A 293 -15.17 -1.41 2.80
CA ARG A 293 -15.63 -0.75 1.56
C ARG A 293 -16.91 0.05 1.78
N ALA A 294 -17.93 -0.57 2.40
CA ALA A 294 -19.21 0.09 2.66
C ALA A 294 -19.13 1.25 3.67
N LEU A 295 -18.11 1.26 4.54
CA LEU A 295 -17.87 2.31 5.53
C LEU A 295 -17.03 3.48 4.96
N LEU A 296 -16.06 3.18 4.09
CA LEU A 296 -15.10 4.15 3.56
C LEU A 296 -15.54 4.78 2.22
N HIS A 297 -16.59 4.26 1.57
CA HIS A 297 -17.20 4.85 0.37
C HIS A 297 -18.02 6.12 0.69
N GLY A 298 -17.92 7.14 -0.17
CA GLY A 298 -18.62 8.44 -0.07
C GLY A 298 -20.03 8.51 -0.63
#